data_AF-A0A937IZR6-F1
#
_entry.id   AF-A0A937IZR6-F1
#
_cell.length_a   1.000
_cell.length_b   1.000
_cell.length_c   1.000
_cell.angle_alpha   90.00
_cell.angle_beta   90.00
_cell.angle_gamma   90.00
#
_symmetry.space_group_name_H-M   'P 1'
#
loop_
_entity.id
_entity.type
_entity.pdbx_description
1 polymer ?
#
loop_
_entity_poly.entity_id
_entity_poly.type
_entity_poly.pdbx_seq_one_letter_code
_entity_poly.pdbx_strand_id
1 'polypeptide(L)'
;MASDAAYTESVDIGSRIATLGDLADIDGNGEIDALTDGLLTLRYLFGLQGDTLINGVVAGDATRTTAEEIEAHLETLMPAL
;
A
#
# COMPACT_ATOMS: atom_id res chain seq x y z
N MET A 1 -21.30 7.09 4.20
CA MET A 1 -20.69 5.82 3.77
C MET A 1 -21.26 5.50 2.41
N ALA A 2 -20.44 5.06 1.46
CA ALA A 2 -20.92 4.67 0.13
C ALA A 2 -21.88 3.48 0.27
N SER A 3 -22.97 3.46 -0.52
CA SER A 3 -24.02 2.43 -0.40
C SER A 3 -23.57 1.04 -0.83
N ASP A 4 -22.41 0.93 -1.46
CA ASP A 4 -21.76 -0.27 -1.98
C ASP A 4 -20.58 -0.76 -1.12
N ALA A 5 -20.31 -0.11 0.01
CA ALA A 5 -19.24 -0.55 0.91
C ALA A 5 -19.59 -1.88 1.58
N ALA A 6 -18.81 -2.93 1.31
CA ALA A 6 -18.96 -4.24 1.95
C ALA A 6 -18.60 -4.23 3.45
N TYR A 7 -17.76 -3.28 3.88
CA TYR A 7 -17.29 -3.12 5.25
C TYR A 7 -17.59 -1.69 5.71
N THR A 8 -18.40 -1.54 6.76
CA THR A 8 -18.85 -0.23 7.25
C THR A 8 -18.39 0.07 8.66
N GLU A 9 -18.04 -0.95 9.43
CA GLU A 9 -17.54 -0.79 10.79
C GLU A 9 -16.01 -0.69 10.81
N SER A 10 -15.50 0.16 11.70
CA SER A 10 -14.05 0.35 11.87
C SER A 10 -13.30 -0.93 12.22
N VAL A 11 -13.94 -1.81 12.99
CA VAL A 11 -13.38 -3.12 13.38
C VAL A 11 -13.21 -4.05 12.19
N ASP A 12 -14.12 -4.02 11.22
CA ASP A 12 -14.05 -4.87 10.03
C ASP A 12 -12.91 -4.41 9.11
N ILE A 13 -12.76 -3.09 8.95
CA ILE A 13 -11.66 -2.49 8.19
C ILE A 13 -10.31 -2.88 8.81
N GLY A 14 -10.19 -2.75 10.14
CA GLY A 14 -8.97 -3.12 10.86
C GLY A 14 -8.63 -4.61 10.71
N SER A 15 -9.63 -5.50 10.84
CA SER A 15 -9.45 -6.93 10.62
C SER A 15 -8.97 -7.26 9.21
N ARG A 16 -9.51 -6.56 8.20
CA ARG A 16 -9.12 -6.77 6.81
C ARG A 16 -7.68 -6.32 6.54
N ILE A 17 -7.28 -5.17 7.06
CA ILE A 17 -5.89 -4.69 6.94
C ILE A 17 -4.93 -5.67 7.65
N ALA A 18 -5.27 -6.12 8.86
CA ALA A 18 -4.46 -7.10 9.59
C ALA A 18 -4.29 -8.43 8.83
N THR A 19 -5.28 -8.80 8.00
CA THR A 19 -5.24 -10.02 7.18
C THR A 19 -4.30 -9.90 5.98
N LEU A 20 -3.90 -8.69 5.57
CA LEU A 20 -2.94 -8.49 4.48
C LEU A 20 -1.56 -9.06 4.86
N GLY A 21 -1.17 -8.96 6.13
CA GLY A 21 0.16 -9.38 6.58
C GLY A 21 1.25 -8.75 5.71
N ASP A 22 2.20 -9.56 5.27
CA ASP A 22 3.34 -9.16 4.41
C ASP A 22 2.91 -8.49 3.08
N LEU A 23 1.64 -8.60 2.67
CA LEU A 23 1.15 -7.86 1.50
C LEU A 23 1.06 -6.36 1.75
N ALA A 24 0.91 -5.94 3.02
CA ALA A 24 0.88 -4.54 3.40
C ALA A 24 2.28 -3.93 3.57
N ASP A 25 3.34 -4.75 3.54
CA ASP A 25 4.74 -4.31 3.43
C ASP A 25 5.04 -4.03 1.95
N ILE A 26 4.85 -2.77 1.56
CA ILE A 26 4.89 -2.29 0.19
C ILE A 26 6.34 -2.12 -0.28
N ASP A 27 7.21 -1.59 0.56
CA ASP A 27 8.63 -1.41 0.22
C ASP A 27 9.50 -2.65 0.52
N GLY A 28 8.93 -3.66 1.19
CA GLY A 28 9.53 -4.96 1.38
C GLY A 28 10.64 -4.97 2.43
N ASN A 29 10.66 -4.06 3.40
CA ASN A 29 11.68 -4.03 4.45
C ASN A 29 11.38 -5.03 5.60
N GLY A 30 10.25 -5.73 5.57
CA GLY A 30 9.83 -6.68 6.60
C GLY A 30 9.10 -6.03 7.79
N GLU A 31 8.84 -4.73 7.73
CA GLU A 31 8.02 -4.00 8.69
C GLU A 31 6.81 -3.41 7.97
N ILE A 32 5.64 -3.44 8.61
CA ILE A 32 4.45 -2.77 8.09
C ILE A 32 4.33 -1.44 8.83
N ASP A 33 4.61 -0.34 8.14
CA ASP A 33 4.59 1.00 8.73
C ASP A 33 3.78 2.02 7.94
N ALA A 34 3.16 2.96 8.66
CA ALA A 34 2.24 3.91 8.05
C ALA A 34 2.95 5.00 7.23
N LEU A 35 4.22 5.29 7.50
CA LEU A 35 4.96 6.39 6.89
C LEU A 35 5.59 5.99 5.56
N THR A 36 5.99 4.74 5.40
CA THR A 36 6.49 4.17 4.14
C THR A 36 5.33 3.50 3.38
N ASP A 37 4.76 2.43 3.91
CA ASP A 37 3.77 1.59 3.21
C ASP A 37 2.42 2.29 3.07
N GLY A 38 1.94 2.85 4.18
CA GLY A 38 0.66 3.55 4.21
C GLY A 38 0.67 4.75 3.27
N LEU A 39 1.76 5.51 3.25
CA LEU A 39 1.91 6.68 2.39
C LEU A 39 2.10 6.30 0.92
N LEU A 40 2.89 5.26 0.61
CA LEU A 40 3.01 4.73 -0.75
C LEU A 40 1.64 4.29 -1.29
N THR A 41 0.87 3.56 -0.47
CA THR A 41 -0.49 3.12 -0.82
C THR A 41 -1.40 4.33 -1.10
N LEU A 42 -1.40 5.34 -0.23
CA LEU A 42 -2.20 6.56 -0.43
C LEU A 42 -1.82 7.33 -1.69
N ARG A 43 -0.52 7.50 -1.94
CA ARG A 43 0.00 8.19 -3.13
C ARG A 43 -0.44 7.48 -4.40
N TYR A 44 -0.35 6.16 -4.44
CA TYR A 44 -0.81 5.35 -5.56
C TYR A 44 -2.31 5.46 -5.78
N LEU A 45 -3.12 5.41 -4.72
CA LEU A 45 -4.58 5.59 -4.81
C LEU A 45 -4.99 7.00 -5.30
N PHE A 46 -4.13 8.01 -5.10
CA PHE A 46 -4.29 9.33 -5.72
C PHE A 46 -3.80 9.42 -7.17
N GLY A 47 -3.31 8.31 -7.73
CA GLY A 47 -2.83 8.22 -9.11
C GLY A 47 -1.40 8.72 -9.31
N LEU A 48 -0.61 8.85 -8.24
CA LEU A 48 0.81 9.20 -8.34
C LEU A 48 1.62 7.96 -8.74
N GLN A 49 2.58 8.16 -9.65
CA GLN A 49 3.40 7.12 -10.27
C GLN A 49 4.84 7.63 -10.44
N GLY A 50 5.77 6.72 -10.75
CA GLY A 50 7.18 7.01 -10.99
C GLY A 50 7.86 7.65 -9.77
N ASP A 51 8.77 8.60 -10.01
CA ASP A 51 9.48 9.29 -8.92
C ASP A 51 8.55 9.95 -7.90
N THR A 52 7.39 10.46 -8.34
CA THR A 52 6.44 11.14 -7.45
C THR A 52 5.84 10.17 -6.43
N LEU A 53 5.69 8.90 -6.79
CA LEU A 53 5.23 7.85 -5.88
C LEU A 53 6.25 7.63 -4.76
N ILE A 54 7.53 7.44 -5.11
CA ILE A 54 8.55 6.91 -4.21
C ILE A 54 9.41 7.97 -3.49
N ASN A 55 9.43 9.21 -3.98
CA ASN A 55 10.37 10.21 -3.48
C ASN A 55 10.15 10.52 -1.99
N GLY A 56 11.22 10.29 -1.21
CA GLY A 56 11.31 10.64 0.20
C GLY A 56 10.49 9.77 1.15
N VAL A 57 10.00 8.61 0.70
CA VAL A 57 9.14 7.73 1.52
C VAL A 57 9.58 6.28 1.61
N VAL A 58 10.40 5.79 0.67
CA VAL A 58 10.93 4.41 0.72
C VAL A 58 11.90 4.28 1.89
N ALA A 59 11.77 3.21 2.68
CA ALA A 59 12.68 2.94 3.79
C ALA A 59 14.13 2.73 3.33
N GLY A 60 15.08 3.03 4.21
CA GLY A 60 16.51 2.86 3.91
C GLY A 60 16.95 1.38 3.78
N ASP A 61 16.16 0.47 4.32
CA ASP A 61 16.34 -0.98 4.30
C ASP A 61 15.30 -1.73 3.45
N ALA A 62 14.54 -0.99 2.63
CA ALA A 62 13.60 -1.53 1.66
C ALA A 62 14.26 -2.48 0.66
N THR A 63 13.53 -3.53 0.27
CA THR A 63 13.96 -4.47 -0.79
C THR A 63 13.36 -4.14 -2.15
N ARG A 64 12.26 -3.37 -2.18
CA ARG A 64 11.68 -2.74 -3.37
C ARG A 64 11.97 -1.25 -3.31
N THR A 65 12.83 -0.78 -4.19
CA THR A 65 13.37 0.60 -4.13
C THR A 65 13.04 1.42 -5.36
N THR A 66 12.60 0.79 -6.45
CA THR A 66 12.18 1.50 -7.65
C THR A 66 10.67 1.68 -7.71
N ALA A 67 10.23 2.68 -8.46
CA ALA A 67 8.81 2.90 -8.71
C ALA A 67 8.20 1.71 -9.44
N GLU A 68 8.92 1.08 -10.37
CA GLU A 68 8.41 -0.09 -11.09
C GLU A 68 8.17 -1.29 -10.17
N GLU A 69 9.07 -1.55 -9.20
CA GLU A 69 8.91 -2.65 -8.23
C GLU A 69 7.72 -2.42 -7.30
N ILE A 70 7.57 -1.18 -6.82
CA ILE A 70 6.49 -0.79 -5.92
C ILE A 70 5.14 -0.79 -6.65
N GLU A 71 5.07 -0.23 -7.85
CA GLU A 71 3.85 -0.24 -8.67
C GLU A 71 3.44 -1.66 -9.02
N ALA A 72 4.39 -2.52 -9.42
CA ALA A 72 4.10 -3.92 -9.70
C ALA A 72 3.54 -4.64 -8.47
N HIS A 73 4.07 -4.38 -7.27
CA HIS A 73 3.53 -4.95 -6.04
C HIS A 73 2.12 -4.45 -5.74
N LEU A 74 1.90 -3.13 -5.81
CA LEU A 74 0.59 -2.51 -5.59
C LEU A 74 -0.47 -3.00 -6.59
N GLU A 75 -0.10 -3.23 -7.85
CA GLU A 75 -0.97 -3.82 -8.86
C GLU A 75 -1.45 -5.22 -8.47
N THR A 76 -0.60 -6.04 -7.81
CA THR A 76 -1.03 -7.36 -7.33
C THR A 76 -2.09 -7.32 -6.23
N LEU A 77 -2.20 -6.19 -5.52
CA LEU A 77 -3.17 -5.96 -4.47
C LEU A 77 -4.51 -5.45 -4.99
N MET A 78 -4.52 -4.88 -6.21
CA MET A 78 -5.75 -4.43 -6.84
C MET A 78 -6.52 -5.62 -7.42
N PRO A 79 -7.85 -5.68 -7.22
CA PRO A 79 -8.67 -6.64 -7.95
C PRO A 79 -8.51 -6.41 -9.45
N ALA A 80 -8.31 -7.49 -10.20
CA ALA A 80 -8.42 -7.42 -11.66
C ALA A 80 -9.81 -6.87 -12.04
N LEU A 81 -9.83 -5.86 -12.91
CA LEU A 81 -11.06 -5.29 -13.49
C LEU A 81 -11.81 -6.32 -14.36
#